data_AF-A0A087M158-F1
#
_entry.id   AF-A0A087M158-F1
#
_cell.length_a   1.000
_cell.length_b   1.000
_cell.length_c   1.000
_cell.angle_alpha   90.00
_cell.angle_beta   90.00
_cell.angle_gamma   90.00
#
_symmetry.space_group_name_H-M   'P 1'
#
loop_
_entity.id
_entity.type
_entity.pdbx_description
1 polymer ?
#
loop_
_entity_poly.entity_id
_entity_poly.type
_entity_poly.pdbx_seq_one_letter_code
_entity_poly.pdbx_strand_id
1 'polypeptide(L)'
;MDGRTLYLDNCAACHGVELEGQPDWMARLSNGRLPAPPHDETGHTWHHSDAQLFRIVKEGLASIAPGYETDMPAFGATMTDTEITAVLDYIKSTWPDRVRESQAQRSQ
;
A
#
# COMPACT_ATOMS: atom_id res chain seq x y z
N MET A 1 -7.09 3.80 17.01
CA MET A 1 -6.30 2.56 16.89
C MET A 1 -4.93 2.93 16.34
N ASP A 2 -3.87 2.21 16.68
CA ASP A 2 -2.56 2.45 16.11
C ASP A 2 -2.47 1.89 14.67
N GLY A 3 -1.57 2.44 13.85
CA GLY A 3 -1.43 2.09 12.43
C GLY A 3 -0.99 0.65 12.18
N ARG A 4 -0.20 0.06 13.09
CA ARG A 4 0.27 -1.32 12.98
C ARG A 4 -0.88 -2.30 13.17
N THR A 5 -1.71 -2.09 14.18
CA THR A 5 -2.90 -2.91 14.43
C THR A 5 -3.86 -2.85 13.24
N LEU A 6 -4.14 -1.65 12.73
CA LEU A 6 -4.96 -1.48 11.53
C LEU A 6 -4.39 -2.20 10.31
N TYR A 7 -3.07 -2.14 10.11
CA TYR A 7 -2.39 -2.86 9.04
C TYR A 7 -2.54 -4.39 9.17
N LEU A 8 -2.32 -4.93 10.37
CA LEU A 8 -2.43 -6.36 10.62
C LEU A 8 -3.86 -6.88 10.39
N ASP A 9 -4.86 -6.10 10.79
CA ASP A 9 -6.27 -6.50 10.67
C ASP A 9 -6.79 -6.40 9.23
N ASN A 10 -6.28 -5.45 8.42
CA ASN A 10 -6.89 -5.10 7.14
C ASN A 10 -6.00 -5.35 5.91
N CYS A 11 -4.67 -5.42 6.07
CA CYS A 11 -3.72 -5.40 4.95
C CYS A 11 -2.84 -6.65 4.91
N ALA A 12 -2.42 -7.15 6.08
CA ALA A 12 -1.43 -8.22 6.20
C ALA A 12 -1.87 -9.56 5.59
N ALA A 13 -3.18 -9.80 5.45
CA ALA A 13 -3.70 -11.01 4.80
C ALA A 13 -3.20 -11.18 3.35
N CYS A 14 -2.88 -10.08 2.66
CA CYS A 14 -2.30 -10.09 1.32
C CYS A 14 -0.85 -9.56 1.32
N HIS A 15 -0.57 -8.49 2.07
CA HIS A 15 0.74 -7.85 2.06
C HIS A 15 1.77 -8.43 3.03
N GLY A 16 1.41 -9.50 3.77
CA GLY A 16 2.27 -10.14 4.74
C GLY A 16 2.30 -9.41 6.09
N VAL A 17 2.64 -10.13 7.16
CA VAL A 17 2.69 -9.55 8.53
C VAL A 17 3.93 -8.67 8.74
N GLU A 18 5.00 -8.96 7.98
CA GLU A 18 6.27 -8.24 7.94
C GLU A 18 6.39 -7.36 6.68
N LEU A 19 5.28 -7.05 6.00
CA LEU A 19 5.23 -6.22 4.80
C LEU A 19 5.91 -6.84 3.56
N GLU A 20 6.14 -8.16 3.57
CA GLU A 20 6.89 -8.90 2.57
C GLU A 20 6.14 -9.12 1.24
N GLY A 21 4.84 -8.87 1.21
CA GLY A 21 4.00 -9.10 0.04
C GLY A 21 3.81 -10.59 -0.29
N GLN A 22 3.19 -10.84 -1.44
CA GLN A 22 3.06 -12.20 -1.96
C GLN A 22 4.31 -12.62 -2.75
N PRO A 23 4.63 -13.92 -2.80
CA PRO A 23 5.68 -14.44 -3.68
C PRO A 23 5.43 -14.07 -5.14
N ASP A 24 6.52 -13.89 -5.90
CA ASP A 24 6.47 -13.58 -7.34
C ASP A 24 5.54 -12.40 -7.69
N TRP A 25 5.47 -11.37 -6.83
CA TRP A 25 4.52 -10.25 -6.96
C TRP A 25 4.58 -9.45 -8.28
N MET A 26 5.66 -9.62 -9.05
CA MET A 26 5.82 -9.02 -10.37
C MET A 26 5.28 -9.91 -11.52
N ALA A 27 4.96 -11.18 -11.26
CA ALA A 27 4.37 -12.09 -12.23
C ALA A 27 2.84 -12.07 -12.12
N ARG A 28 2.16 -11.95 -13.26
CA ARG A 28 0.69 -12.01 -13.29
C ARG A 28 0.20 -13.41 -12.93
N LEU A 29 -0.83 -13.44 -12.10
CA LEU A 29 -1.60 -14.65 -11.79
C LEU A 29 -2.38 -15.13 -13.02
N SER A 30 -2.96 -16.33 -12.93
CA SER A 30 -3.78 -16.90 -14.02
C SER A 30 -5.01 -16.07 -14.38
N ASN A 31 -5.50 -15.24 -13.44
CA ASN A 31 -6.58 -14.28 -13.67
C ASN A 31 -6.10 -12.97 -14.33
N GLY A 32 -4.80 -12.84 -14.63
CA GLY A 32 -4.20 -11.66 -15.24
C GLY A 32 -3.85 -10.53 -14.26
N ARG A 33 -4.15 -10.63 -12.96
CA ARG A 33 -3.85 -9.59 -11.95
C ARG A 33 -2.46 -9.78 -11.36
N LEU A 34 -1.90 -8.72 -10.76
CA LEU A 34 -0.66 -8.82 -9.99
C LEU A 34 -0.97 -9.19 -8.53
N PRO A 35 -0.16 -10.06 -7.90
CA PRO A 35 -0.20 -10.28 -6.46
C PRO A 35 0.08 -8.98 -5.68
N ALA A 36 -0.28 -8.99 -4.39
CA ALA A 36 -0.01 -7.87 -3.51
C ALA A 36 1.52 -7.65 -3.37
N PRO A 37 2.03 -6.45 -3.70
CA PRO A 37 3.45 -6.15 -3.62
C PRO A 37 3.94 -6.06 -2.17
N PRO A 38 5.25 -6.24 -1.91
CA PRO A 38 5.84 -5.85 -0.66
C PRO A 38 5.64 -4.36 -0.40
N HIS A 39 5.41 -4.05 0.87
CA HIS A 39 5.39 -2.69 1.36
C HIS A 39 6.74 -2.28 2.00
N ASP A 40 7.75 -3.15 2.01
CA ASP A 40 9.12 -2.81 2.41
C ASP A 40 9.95 -2.17 1.27
N GLU A 41 11.27 -2.03 1.48
CA GLU A 41 12.19 -1.45 0.50
C GLU A 41 12.34 -2.23 -0.81
N THR A 42 11.91 -3.49 -0.85
CA THR A 42 11.98 -4.36 -2.04
C THR A 42 10.77 -4.18 -2.97
N GLY A 43 9.72 -3.50 -2.48
CA GLY A 43 8.51 -3.22 -3.22
C GLY A 43 8.52 -1.91 -4.01
N HIS A 44 7.33 -1.48 -4.40
CA HIS A 44 7.12 -0.28 -5.24
C HIS A 44 6.38 0.85 -4.52
N THR A 45 5.87 0.61 -3.31
CA THR A 45 4.97 1.53 -2.59
C THR A 45 5.54 2.95 -2.48
N TRP A 46 6.83 3.07 -2.19
CA TRP A 46 7.54 4.33 -1.99
C TRP A 46 7.76 5.16 -3.28
N HIS A 47 7.42 4.62 -4.46
CA HIS A 47 7.43 5.37 -5.72
C HIS A 47 6.22 6.30 -5.88
N HIS A 48 5.22 6.20 -5.00
CA HIS A 48 4.01 7.01 -5.02
C HIS A 48 4.03 8.10 -3.95
N SER A 49 3.44 9.25 -4.25
CA SER A 49 3.27 10.34 -3.28
C SER A 49 2.26 9.97 -2.19
N ASP A 50 2.30 10.68 -1.06
CA ASP A 50 1.32 10.52 0.03
C ASP A 50 -0.12 10.68 -0.47
N ALA A 51 -0.38 11.65 -1.34
CA ALA A 51 -1.69 11.86 -1.94
C ALA A 51 -2.12 10.68 -2.84
N GLN A 52 -1.20 10.10 -3.61
CA GLN A 52 -1.49 8.93 -4.42
C GLN A 52 -1.76 7.71 -3.55
N LEU A 53 -0.90 7.43 -2.56
CA LEU A 53 -1.06 6.30 -1.64
C LEU A 53 -2.40 6.37 -0.90
N PHE A 54 -2.74 7.55 -0.38
CA PHE A 54 -4.02 7.78 0.28
C PHE A 54 -5.21 7.48 -0.63
N ARG A 55 -5.18 7.96 -1.89
CA ARG A 55 -6.25 7.69 -2.85
C ARG A 55 -6.32 6.23 -3.27
N ILE A 56 -5.19 5.54 -3.44
CA ILE A 56 -5.17 4.10 -3.72
C ILE A 56 -5.90 3.34 -2.61
N VAL A 57 -5.60 3.62 -1.34
CA VAL A 57 -6.25 2.94 -0.21
C VAL A 57 -7.72 3.34 -0.10
N LYS A 58 -8.04 4.63 -0.20
CA LYS A 58 -9.40 5.13 0.01
C LYS A 58 -10.35 4.82 -1.15
N GLU A 59 -9.91 5.07 -2.38
CA GLU A 59 -10.73 5.06 -3.59
C GLU A 59 -10.44 3.84 -4.49
N GLY A 60 -9.40 3.06 -4.20
CA GLY A 60 -8.94 1.94 -5.00
C GLY A 60 -7.93 2.35 -6.08
N LEU A 61 -7.20 1.38 -6.63
CA LEU A 61 -6.11 1.62 -7.59
C LEU A 61 -6.58 2.30 -8.89
N ALA A 62 -7.84 2.07 -9.30
CA ALA A 62 -8.43 2.70 -10.47
C ALA A 62 -8.51 4.24 -10.36
N SER A 63 -8.40 4.81 -9.15
CA SER A 63 -8.37 6.27 -8.91
C SER A 63 -7.13 6.95 -9.52
N ILE A 64 -6.04 6.21 -9.68
CA ILE A 64 -4.79 6.71 -10.27
C ILE A 64 -4.39 5.98 -11.56
N ALA A 65 -4.97 4.80 -11.81
CA ALA A 65 -4.73 3.99 -13.01
C ALA A 65 -6.06 3.47 -13.56
N PRO A 66 -6.81 4.29 -14.32
CA PRO A 66 -8.12 3.90 -14.84
C PRO A 66 -8.09 2.58 -15.63
N GLY A 67 -9.02 1.68 -15.32
CA GLY A 67 -9.11 0.36 -15.94
C GLY A 67 -8.12 -0.68 -15.43
N TYR A 68 -7.28 -0.34 -14.45
CA TYR A 68 -6.38 -1.32 -13.82
C TYR A 68 -7.17 -2.23 -12.87
N GLU A 69 -7.16 -3.54 -13.14
CA GLU A 69 -7.76 -4.53 -12.26
C GLU A 69 -6.80 -5.00 -11.17
N THR A 70 -7.29 -5.07 -9.94
CA THR A 70 -6.55 -5.52 -8.76
C THR A 70 -7.47 -6.27 -7.81
N ASP A 71 -6.89 -7.16 -6.99
CA ASP A 71 -7.59 -7.83 -5.90
C ASP A 71 -7.63 -6.96 -4.62
N MET A 72 -6.90 -5.82 -4.60
CA MET A 72 -6.93 -4.87 -3.49
C MET A 72 -8.25 -4.07 -3.48
N PRO A 73 -9.09 -4.18 -2.44
CA PRO A 73 -10.33 -3.42 -2.35
C PRO A 73 -10.06 -1.93 -2.01
N ALA A 74 -11.05 -1.09 -2.27
CA ALA A 74 -11.07 0.27 -1.75
C ALA A 74 -11.60 0.26 -0.30
N PHE A 75 -10.94 1.01 0.59
CA PHE A 75 -11.23 1.01 2.03
C PHE A 75 -12.04 2.24 2.50
N GLY A 76 -12.37 3.19 1.63
CA GLY A 76 -13.06 4.43 2.02
C GLY A 76 -14.46 4.25 2.62
N ALA A 77 -15.06 3.07 2.47
CA ALA A 77 -16.34 2.72 3.11
C ALA A 77 -16.19 2.10 4.51
N THR A 78 -15.00 1.59 4.85
CA THR A 78 -14.73 0.82 6.07
C THR A 78 -13.68 1.44 6.98
N MET A 79 -12.86 2.37 6.47
CA MET A 79 -11.81 3.07 7.21
C MET A 79 -11.98 4.58 7.08
N THR A 80 -11.75 5.29 8.17
CA THR A 80 -11.70 6.75 8.20
C THR A 80 -10.37 7.27 7.63
N ASP A 81 -10.35 8.54 7.24
CA ASP A 81 -9.14 9.19 6.72
C ASP A 81 -7.97 9.10 7.71
N THR A 82 -8.23 9.28 9.01
CA THR A 82 -7.22 9.14 10.06
C THR A 82 -6.67 7.73 10.16
N GLU A 83 -7.50 6.70 9.99
CA GLU A 83 -7.06 5.30 10.02
C GLU A 83 -6.22 4.95 8.79
N ILE A 84 -6.62 5.43 7.60
CA ILE A 84 -5.83 5.26 6.37
C ILE A 84 -4.46 5.92 6.52
N THR A 85 -4.41 7.16 7.00
CA THR A 85 -3.15 7.85 7.27
C THR A 85 -2.30 7.08 8.28
N ALA A 86 -2.89 6.57 9.36
CA ALA A 86 -2.15 5.80 10.37
C ALA A 86 -1.51 4.52 9.80
N VAL A 87 -2.22 3.79 8.92
CA VAL A 87 -1.67 2.63 8.22
C VAL A 87 -0.51 3.02 7.31
N LEU A 88 -0.65 4.09 6.53
CA LEU A 88 0.41 4.57 5.65
C LEU A 88 1.63 5.04 6.44
N ASP A 89 1.44 5.74 7.55
CA ASP A 89 2.54 6.15 8.43
C ASP A 89 3.27 4.95 9.03
N TYR A 90 2.54 3.89 9.41
CA TYR A 90 3.15 2.64 9.86
C TYR A 90 4.00 2.01 8.75
N ILE A 91 3.46 1.85 7.54
CA ILE A 91 4.21 1.31 6.39
C ILE A 91 5.46 2.15 6.13
N LYS A 92 5.33 3.48 6.10
CA LYS A 92 6.46 4.40 5.88
C LYS A 92 7.53 4.30 6.98
N SER A 93 7.14 3.98 8.21
CA SER A 93 8.05 3.85 9.34
C SER A 93 9.00 2.66 9.25
N THR A 94 8.67 1.65 8.42
CA THR A 94 9.52 0.45 8.24
C THR A 94 10.62 0.66 7.19
N TRP A 95 10.51 1.71 6.39
CA TRP A 95 11.47 1.97 5.32
C TRP A 95 12.80 2.51 5.85
N PRO A 96 13.93 2.14 5.22
CA PRO A 96 15.21 2.80 5.46
C PRO A 96 15.15 4.29 5.14
N ASP A 97 16.01 5.07 5.80
CA ASP A 97 16.07 6.53 5.69
C ASP A 97 16.09 7.01 4.23
N ARG A 98 16.95 6.40 3.40
CA ARG A 98 17.06 6.71 1.96
C ARG A 98 15.74 6.60 1.19
N VAL A 99 14.92 5.60 1.54
CA VAL A 99 13.64 5.32 0.88
C VAL A 99 12.59 6.32 1.35
N ARG A 100 12.54 6.59 2.66
CA ARG A 100 11.65 7.62 3.24
C ARG A 100 11.94 9.00 2.66
N GLU A 101 13.20 9.38 2.52
CA GLU A 101 13.61 10.65 1.93
C GLU A 101 13.18 10.76 0.46
N SER A 102 13.41 9.71 -0.34
CA SER A 102 12.96 9.68 -1.74
C SER A 102 11.44 9.83 -1.85
N GLN A 103 10.68 9.14 -1.00
CA GLN A 103 9.23 9.23 -1.01
C GLN A 103 8.71 10.59 -0.51
N ALA A 104 9.36 11.17 0.50
CA ALA A 104 9.04 12.49 0.99
C ALA A 104 9.23 13.57 -0.09
N GLN A 105 10.28 13.47 -0.92
CA GLN A 105 10.48 14.36 -2.07
C GLN A 105 9.37 14.26 -3.13
N ARG A 106 8.76 13.08 -3.28
CA ARG A 106 7.63 12.86 -4.20
C ARG A 106 6.30 13.39 -3.67
N SER A 107 6.23 13.63 -2.36
CA SER A 107 5.02 14.08 -1.66
C SER A 107 4.95 15.60 -1.47
N GLN A 108 5.96 16.32 -1.96
CA GLN A 108 5.99 17.79 -2.03
C GLN A 108 5.28 18.26 -3.30
#